data_AF-A0A9E0JKF7-F1
#
_entry.id   AF-A0A9E0JKF7-F1
#
_cell.length_a   1.000
_cell.length_b   1.000
_cell.length_c   1.000
_cell.angle_alpha   90.00
_cell.angle_beta   90.00
_cell.angle_gamma   90.00
#
_symmetry.space_group_name_H-M   'P 1'
#
loop_
_entity.id
_entity.type
_entity.pdbx_description
1 polymer ?
#
loop_
_entity_poly.entity_id
_entity_poly.type
_entity_poly.pdbx_seq_one_letter_code
_entity_poly.pdbx_strand_id
1 'polypeptide(L)'
;QTEPLLKRIAEVGGYFVVADLPSPTMGYPGALGIKFEDSEKGNWPKIMNKVEQAVVKAGGGKRMGTWSYSYPFISLIALAEHGKEVVDKGIDATDFPALIKTLEKNTPGAGWNGSKLRDAKGVESDNYFMLYQDTYVFGKGYLGITNDVVPAKYYNIK
;
A
#
# COMPACT_ATOMS: atom_id res chain seq x y z
N GLN A 1 5.27 15.38 10.15
CA GLN A 1 4.34 16.28 9.42
C GLN A 1 2.97 15.65 9.18
N THR A 2 2.86 14.33 9.02
CA THR A 2 1.59 13.65 8.70
C THR A 2 0.57 13.67 9.84
N GLU A 3 1.01 13.62 11.10
CA GLU A 3 0.08 13.47 12.25
C GLU A 3 -0.88 14.66 12.45
N PRO A 4 -0.41 15.93 12.44
CA PRO A 4 -1.32 17.07 12.56
C PRO A 4 -2.30 17.17 11.40
N LEU A 5 -1.88 16.78 10.18
CA LEU A 5 -2.73 16.73 9.00
C LEU A 5 -3.85 15.70 9.18
N LEU A 6 -3.51 14.45 9.55
CA LEU A 6 -4.48 13.38 9.75
C LEU A 6 -5.49 13.73 10.85
N LYS A 7 -5.00 14.27 11.97
CA LYS A 7 -5.85 14.74 13.07
C LYS A 7 -6.83 15.81 12.59
N ARG A 8 -6.33 16.82 11.86
CA ARG A 8 -7.18 17.90 11.37
C ARG A 8 -8.21 17.41 10.35
N ILE A 9 -7.81 16.53 9.44
CA ILE A 9 -8.70 15.93 8.43
C ILE A 9 -9.84 15.15 9.11
N ALA A 10 -9.53 14.35 10.14
CA ALA A 10 -10.54 13.62 10.89
C ALA A 10 -11.55 14.58 11.56
N GLU A 11 -11.05 15.65 12.19
CA GLU A 11 -11.87 16.66 12.88
C GLU A 11 -12.78 17.47 11.95
N VAL A 12 -12.25 17.98 10.83
CA VAL A 12 -12.97 18.91 9.93
C VAL A 12 -13.63 18.22 8.76
N GLY A 13 -13.24 16.99 8.49
CA GLY A 13 -13.88 16.15 7.52
C GLY A 13 -13.35 16.18 6.08
N GLY A 14 -12.04 16.33 5.91
CA GLY A 14 -11.39 16.21 4.61
C GLY A 14 -11.25 14.76 4.12
N TYR A 15 -10.63 14.61 2.94
CA TYR A 15 -10.21 13.30 2.40
C TYR A 15 -8.70 13.13 2.54
N PHE A 16 -8.29 11.93 2.94
CA PHE A 16 -6.90 11.51 2.96
C PHE A 16 -6.84 10.09 2.42
N VAL A 17 -6.51 9.92 1.15
CA VAL A 17 -6.62 8.59 0.52
C VAL A 17 -5.43 7.70 0.90
N VAL A 18 -4.22 8.26 0.91
CA VAL A 18 -2.99 7.51 1.15
C VAL A 18 -1.86 8.46 1.57
N ALA A 19 -0.92 7.96 2.39
CA ALA A 19 0.33 8.66 2.68
C ALA A 19 1.33 8.52 1.52
N ASP A 20 2.37 9.37 1.51
CA ASP A 20 3.50 9.26 0.59
C ASP A 20 4.17 7.88 0.67
N LEU A 21 4.41 7.41 1.90
CA LEU A 21 4.87 6.06 2.20
C LEU A 21 3.75 5.30 2.93
N PRO A 22 2.91 4.56 2.19
CA PRO A 22 1.68 4.01 2.75
C PRO A 22 1.92 2.89 3.76
N SER A 23 1.29 3.04 4.92
CA SER A 23 1.24 2.05 5.99
C SER A 23 0.20 2.51 7.02
N PRO A 24 -0.55 1.59 7.65
CA PRO A 24 -1.47 1.96 8.72
C PRO A 24 -0.75 2.48 9.97
N THR A 25 0.56 2.23 10.08
CA THR A 25 1.40 2.74 11.17
C THR A 25 1.97 4.13 10.88
N MET A 26 1.81 4.66 9.67
CA MET A 26 2.35 5.97 9.29
C MET A 26 1.38 7.09 9.66
N GLY A 27 1.74 7.81 10.72
CA GLY A 27 1.03 9.01 11.17
C GLY A 27 -0.25 8.76 11.97
N TYR A 28 -1.05 7.74 11.62
CA TYR A 28 -2.27 7.41 12.36
C TYR A 28 -2.06 7.19 13.86
N PRO A 29 -1.00 6.48 14.30
CA PRO A 29 -0.83 6.21 15.73
C PRO A 29 -0.60 7.47 16.56
N GLY A 30 0.27 8.37 16.10
CA GLY A 30 0.49 9.64 16.79
C GLY A 30 -0.70 10.60 16.65
N ALA A 31 -1.34 10.65 15.49
CA ALA A 31 -2.49 11.52 15.25
C ALA A 31 -3.69 11.20 16.16
N LEU A 32 -3.93 9.91 16.40
CA LEU A 32 -5.14 9.41 17.06
C LEU A 32 -4.86 8.74 18.41
N GLY A 33 -3.62 8.82 18.91
CA GLY A 33 -3.23 8.26 20.21
C GLY A 33 -3.28 6.73 20.28
N ILE A 34 -3.06 6.05 19.16
CA ILE A 34 -3.07 4.58 19.10
C ILE A 34 -1.76 4.06 19.70
N LYS A 35 -1.89 3.10 20.61
CA LYS A 35 -0.76 2.36 21.16
C LYS A 35 -0.83 0.91 20.73
N PHE A 36 0.27 0.42 20.17
CA PHE A 36 0.44 -0.99 19.86
C PHE A 36 1.24 -1.67 20.97
N GLU A 37 0.84 -2.88 21.31
CA GLU A 37 1.61 -3.81 22.12
C GLU A 37 2.70 -4.46 21.28
N ASP A 38 3.75 -4.96 21.94
CA ASP A 38 4.82 -5.70 21.24
C ASP A 38 4.28 -6.95 20.52
N SER A 39 3.23 -7.58 21.06
CA SER A 39 2.54 -8.73 20.46
C SER A 39 1.86 -8.42 19.11
N GLU A 40 1.66 -7.14 18.79
CA GLU A 40 1.00 -6.68 17.57
C GLU A 40 2.00 -6.37 16.44
N LYS A 41 3.30 -6.29 16.73
CA LYS A 41 4.33 -5.96 15.74
C LYS A 41 4.33 -6.97 14.60
N GLY A 42 4.13 -6.47 13.37
CA GLY A 42 4.04 -7.31 12.16
C GLY A 42 2.70 -8.05 11.99
N ASN A 43 1.78 -7.98 12.96
CA ASN A 43 0.43 -8.52 12.82
C ASN A 43 -0.48 -7.49 12.13
N TRP A 44 -0.36 -7.42 10.80
CA TRP A 44 -1.10 -6.45 9.97
C TRP A 44 -2.62 -6.48 10.16
N PRO A 45 -3.29 -7.65 10.25
CA PRO A 45 -4.74 -7.69 10.53
C PRO A 45 -5.11 -7.02 11.86
N LYS A 46 -4.35 -7.28 12.94
CA LYS A 46 -4.62 -6.68 14.26
C LYS A 46 -4.31 -5.19 14.28
N ILE A 47 -3.20 -4.78 13.65
CA ILE A 47 -2.85 -3.36 13.45
C ILE A 47 -3.96 -2.64 12.68
N MET A 48 -4.39 -3.18 11.55
CA MET A 48 -5.43 -2.59 10.70
C MET A 48 -6.75 -2.41 11.43
N ASN A 49 -7.19 -3.43 12.18
CA ASN A 49 -8.43 -3.34 12.96
C ASN A 49 -8.36 -2.19 13.99
N LYS A 50 -7.27 -2.11 14.74
CA LYS A 50 -7.07 -1.07 15.76
C LYS A 50 -7.01 0.34 15.13
N VAL A 51 -6.35 0.49 13.99
CA VAL A 51 -6.31 1.77 13.26
C VAL A 51 -7.67 2.15 12.70
N GLU A 52 -8.41 1.20 12.10
CA GLU A 52 -9.75 1.44 11.60
C GLU A 52 -10.69 1.95 12.68
N GLN A 53 -10.71 1.30 13.85
CA GLN A 53 -11.52 1.72 14.98
C GLN A 53 -11.21 3.16 15.41
N ALA A 54 -9.93 3.50 15.51
CA ALA A 54 -9.50 4.84 15.89
C ALA A 54 -9.89 5.89 14.85
N VAL A 55 -9.68 5.60 13.56
CA VAL A 55 -10.04 6.50 12.45
C VAL A 55 -11.54 6.72 12.38
N VAL A 56 -12.34 5.65 12.47
CA VAL A 56 -13.81 5.75 12.43
C VAL A 56 -14.32 6.54 13.64
N LYS A 57 -13.79 6.27 14.85
CA LYS A 57 -14.14 7.01 16.07
C LYS A 57 -13.80 8.50 15.97
N ALA A 58 -12.70 8.85 15.31
CA ALA A 58 -12.28 10.23 15.09
C ALA A 58 -13.06 10.94 13.96
N GLY A 59 -14.01 10.26 13.29
CA GLY A 59 -14.79 10.83 12.19
C GLY A 59 -14.16 10.66 10.81
N GLY A 60 -13.03 9.97 10.68
CA GLY A 60 -12.32 9.76 9.41
C GLY A 60 -12.91 8.66 8.51
N GLY A 61 -13.91 7.92 8.98
CA GLY A 61 -14.54 6.82 8.23
C GLY A 61 -15.00 7.25 6.84
N LYS A 62 -14.84 6.35 5.85
CA LYS A 62 -15.16 6.51 4.42
C LYS A 62 -14.38 7.62 3.68
N ARG A 63 -13.48 8.33 4.36
CA ARG A 63 -12.71 9.47 3.79
C ARG A 63 -11.22 9.33 3.93
N MET A 64 -10.78 8.58 4.95
CA MET A 64 -9.38 8.31 5.21
C MET A 64 -9.03 6.88 4.77
N GLY A 65 -7.84 6.69 4.21
CA GLY A 65 -7.38 5.41 3.70
C GLY A 65 -5.88 5.19 3.86
N THR A 66 -5.46 4.00 3.51
CA THR A 66 -4.08 3.50 3.65
C THR A 66 -3.86 2.34 2.68
N TRP A 67 -2.63 1.83 2.61
CA TRP A 67 -2.40 0.42 2.27
C TRP A 67 -2.47 -0.40 3.55
N SER A 68 -3.07 -1.58 3.51
CA SER A 68 -3.28 -2.45 4.67
C SER A 68 -1.99 -3.04 5.22
N TYR A 69 -0.97 -3.13 4.37
CA TYR A 69 0.36 -3.62 4.73
C TYR A 69 1.36 -2.49 4.51
N SER A 70 2.29 -2.32 5.46
CA SER A 70 3.37 -1.34 5.33
C SER A 70 4.23 -1.63 4.11
N TYR A 71 4.31 -0.68 3.19
CA TYR A 71 5.09 -0.84 1.96
C TYR A 71 6.57 -1.20 2.23
N PRO A 72 7.34 -0.48 3.06
CA PRO A 72 8.72 -0.87 3.37
C PRO A 72 8.86 -2.28 3.93
N PHE A 73 7.93 -2.68 4.81
CA PHE A 73 7.98 -3.97 5.47
C PHE A 73 7.72 -5.11 4.48
N ILE A 74 6.66 -4.98 3.69
CA ILE A 74 6.28 -6.03 2.76
C ILE A 74 7.22 -6.11 1.56
N SER A 75 7.72 -4.97 1.06
CA SER A 75 8.68 -4.96 -0.04
C SER A 75 9.97 -5.67 0.34
N LEU A 76 10.46 -5.50 1.58
CA LEU A 76 11.65 -6.22 2.03
C LEU A 76 11.43 -7.73 2.00
N ILE A 77 10.29 -8.21 2.52
CA ILE A 77 9.95 -9.64 2.54
C ILE A 77 9.80 -10.16 1.11
N ALA A 78 9.01 -9.48 0.29
CA ALA A 78 8.72 -9.92 -1.08
C ALA A 78 9.97 -9.93 -1.97
N LEU A 79 10.85 -8.94 -1.85
CA LEU A 79 12.11 -8.89 -2.60
C LEU A 79 13.10 -9.96 -2.12
N ALA A 80 13.17 -10.22 -0.81
CA ALA A 80 14.00 -11.30 -0.28
C ALA A 80 13.51 -12.68 -0.76
N GLU A 81 12.20 -12.92 -0.73
CA GLU A 81 11.62 -14.15 -1.27
C GLU A 81 11.84 -14.28 -2.79
N HIS A 82 11.61 -13.21 -3.57
CA HIS A 82 11.86 -13.19 -5.01
C HIS A 82 13.34 -13.50 -5.31
N GLY A 83 14.27 -12.87 -4.60
CA GLY A 83 15.70 -13.15 -4.75
C GLY A 83 16.08 -14.60 -4.47
N LYS A 84 15.43 -15.25 -3.49
CA LYS A 84 15.59 -16.69 -3.26
C LYS A 84 15.07 -17.50 -4.43
N GLU A 85 13.91 -17.15 -4.98
CA GLU A 85 13.35 -17.88 -6.13
C GLU A 85 14.21 -17.73 -7.40
N VAL A 86 14.82 -16.57 -7.63
CA VAL A 86 15.80 -16.34 -8.70
C VAL A 86 16.96 -17.33 -8.59
N VAL A 87 17.52 -17.50 -7.39
CA VAL A 87 18.66 -18.39 -7.15
C VAL A 87 18.24 -19.87 -7.19
N ASP A 88 17.18 -20.23 -6.46
CA ASP A 88 16.80 -21.63 -6.22
C ASP A 88 16.07 -22.25 -7.41
N LYS A 89 15.34 -21.44 -8.20
CA LYS A 89 14.47 -21.90 -9.28
C LYS A 89 14.83 -21.32 -10.65
N GLY A 90 15.81 -20.42 -10.73
CA GLY A 90 16.23 -19.80 -11.99
C GLY A 90 15.20 -18.86 -12.60
N ILE A 91 14.33 -18.24 -11.77
CA ILE A 91 13.39 -17.22 -12.25
C ILE A 91 14.20 -15.99 -12.70
N ASP A 92 13.75 -15.31 -13.76
CA ASP A 92 14.38 -14.05 -14.17
C ASP A 92 14.23 -13.00 -13.05
N ALA A 93 15.32 -12.31 -12.72
CA ALA A 93 15.32 -11.29 -11.67
C ALA A 93 14.34 -10.14 -11.95
N THR A 94 14.02 -9.90 -13.22
CA THR A 94 13.09 -8.89 -13.73
C THR A 94 11.69 -9.46 -14.04
N ASP A 95 11.39 -10.70 -13.62
CA ASP A 95 10.05 -11.27 -13.72
C ASP A 95 9.09 -10.56 -12.74
N PHE A 96 8.40 -9.54 -13.24
CA PHE A 96 7.45 -8.75 -12.46
C PHE A 96 6.23 -9.55 -11.98
N PRO A 97 5.61 -10.42 -12.80
CA PRO A 97 4.59 -11.36 -12.31
C PRO A 97 5.06 -12.22 -11.12
N ALA A 98 6.30 -12.73 -11.14
CA ALA A 98 6.85 -13.48 -10.01
C ALA A 98 6.98 -12.61 -8.75
N LEU A 99 7.45 -11.36 -8.88
CA LEU A 99 7.49 -10.40 -7.77
C LEU A 99 6.09 -10.07 -7.22
N ILE A 100 5.09 -9.88 -8.08
CA ILE A 100 3.70 -9.65 -7.62
C ILE A 100 3.19 -10.85 -6.84
N LYS A 101 3.49 -12.08 -7.28
CA LYS A 101 3.11 -13.30 -6.57
C LYS A 101 3.74 -13.39 -5.17
N THR A 102 4.98 -12.94 -4.98
CA THR A 102 5.58 -12.89 -3.63
C THR A 102 4.92 -11.83 -2.76
N LEU A 103 4.55 -10.68 -3.31
CA LEU A 103 3.75 -9.66 -2.60
C LEU A 103 2.40 -10.24 -2.14
N GLU A 104 1.61 -10.79 -3.06
CA GLU A 104 0.29 -11.37 -2.78
C GLU A 104 0.34 -12.47 -1.73
N LYS A 105 1.32 -13.38 -1.83
CA LYS A 105 1.54 -14.45 -0.84
C LYS A 105 1.74 -13.92 0.58
N ASN A 106 2.40 -12.77 0.72
CA ASN A 106 2.72 -12.17 2.01
C ASN A 106 1.69 -11.11 2.47
N THR A 107 0.68 -10.81 1.65
CA THR A 107 -0.40 -9.86 1.96
C THR A 107 -1.79 -10.42 1.64
N PRO A 108 -2.23 -11.47 2.33
CA PRO A 108 -3.49 -12.12 2.01
C PRO A 108 -4.67 -11.13 2.04
N GLY A 109 -5.39 -11.05 0.92
CA GLY A 109 -6.56 -10.18 0.75
C GLY A 109 -6.28 -8.77 0.25
N ALA A 110 -5.01 -8.34 0.15
CA ALA A 110 -4.66 -7.10 -0.55
C ALA A 110 -4.35 -7.39 -2.03
N GLY A 111 -4.94 -6.62 -2.93
CA GLY A 111 -4.56 -6.64 -4.35
C GLY A 111 -3.25 -5.89 -4.59
N TRP A 112 -2.47 -6.35 -5.57
CA TRP A 112 -1.30 -5.65 -6.08
C TRP A 112 -1.36 -5.54 -7.59
N ASN A 113 -0.90 -4.41 -8.11
CA ASN A 113 -0.74 -4.22 -9.55
C ASN A 113 0.40 -3.21 -9.78
N GLY A 114 0.82 -3.04 -11.03
CA GLY A 114 1.89 -2.15 -11.39
C GLY A 114 2.27 -2.27 -12.86
N SER A 115 3.39 -1.66 -13.21
CA SER A 115 3.91 -1.65 -14.57
C SER A 115 5.41 -1.39 -14.55
N LYS A 116 6.06 -1.60 -15.69
CA LYS A 116 7.40 -1.05 -15.90
C LYS A 116 7.33 0.48 -15.87
N LEU A 117 8.33 1.11 -15.26
CA LEU A 117 8.49 2.55 -15.36
C LEU A 117 8.62 2.92 -16.84
N ARG A 118 7.77 3.84 -17.29
CA ARG A 118 7.85 4.46 -18.59
C ARG A 118 8.38 5.88 -18.42
N ASP A 119 9.49 6.21 -19.08
CA ASP A 119 10.08 7.53 -18.99
C ASP A 119 9.27 8.59 -19.77
N ALA A 120 9.69 9.86 -19.68
CA ALA A 120 9.03 10.97 -20.37
C ALA A 120 9.09 10.86 -21.91
N LYS A 121 9.91 9.97 -22.47
CA LYS A 121 10.01 9.68 -23.90
C LYS A 121 9.16 8.48 -24.33
N GLY A 122 8.49 7.83 -23.38
CA GLY A 122 7.66 6.65 -23.63
C GLY A 122 8.43 5.33 -23.63
N VAL A 123 9.70 5.32 -23.23
CA VAL A 123 10.53 4.11 -23.18
C VAL A 123 10.31 3.39 -21.85
N GLU A 124 9.99 2.09 -21.91
CA GLU A 124 9.85 1.25 -20.72
C GLU A 124 11.21 0.77 -20.22
N SER A 125 11.38 0.80 -18.90
CA SER A 125 12.56 0.26 -18.23
C SER A 125 12.45 -1.25 -18.09
N ASP A 126 13.53 -1.97 -18.36
CA ASP A 126 13.51 -3.43 -18.27
C ASP A 126 13.47 -3.95 -16.83
N ASN A 127 14.03 -3.20 -15.88
CA ASN A 127 14.25 -3.61 -14.50
C ASN A 127 13.73 -2.62 -13.45
N TYR A 128 12.93 -1.63 -13.85
CA TYR A 128 12.34 -0.66 -12.92
C TYR A 128 10.82 -0.82 -12.95
N PHE A 129 10.25 -1.16 -11.80
CA PHE A 129 8.81 -1.38 -11.67
C PHE A 129 8.16 -0.30 -10.79
N MET A 130 7.03 0.20 -11.27
CA MET A 130 6.07 0.98 -10.50
C MET A 130 5.02 0.02 -9.96
N LEU A 131 4.69 0.10 -8.68
CA LEU A 131 3.78 -0.82 -8.03
C LEU A 131 2.82 -0.07 -7.10
N TYR A 132 1.63 -0.61 -6.93
CA TYR A 132 0.66 -0.12 -5.96
C TYR A 132 -0.15 -1.26 -5.35
N GLN A 133 -0.49 -1.11 -4.07
CA GLN A 133 -1.48 -1.95 -3.40
C GLN A 133 -2.88 -1.36 -3.62
N ASP A 134 -3.89 -2.21 -3.62
CA ASP A 134 -5.27 -1.76 -3.54
C ASP A 134 -5.48 -0.90 -2.29
N THR A 135 -6.06 0.28 -2.48
CA THR A 135 -6.24 1.23 -1.38
C THR A 135 -7.37 0.76 -0.49
N TYR A 136 -7.09 0.70 0.80
CA TYR A 136 -8.07 0.39 1.83
C TYR A 136 -8.61 1.68 2.44
N VAL A 137 -9.90 1.93 2.32
CA VAL A 137 -10.58 3.07 2.94
C VAL A 137 -11.27 2.62 4.22
N PHE A 138 -10.93 3.25 5.34
CA PHE A 138 -11.43 2.86 6.66
C PHE A 138 -12.95 2.93 6.73
N GLY A 139 -13.60 1.87 7.20
CA GLY A 139 -15.06 1.75 7.25
C GLY A 139 -15.74 1.61 5.88
N LYS A 140 -14.96 1.31 4.82
CA LYS A 140 -15.45 0.96 3.48
C LYS A 140 -14.81 -0.32 2.94
N GLY A 141 -13.52 -0.53 3.19
CA GLY A 141 -12.74 -1.64 2.66
C GLY A 141 -11.89 -1.26 1.45
N TYR A 142 -11.41 -2.27 0.74
CA TYR A 142 -10.63 -2.11 -0.49
C TYR A 142 -11.45 -1.48 -1.61
N LEU A 143 -10.80 -0.64 -2.42
CA LEU A 143 -11.46 0.07 -3.52
C LEU A 143 -11.54 -0.75 -4.82
N GLY A 144 -10.75 -1.80 -4.96
CA GLY A 144 -10.70 -2.62 -6.17
C GLY A 144 -9.86 -2.01 -7.28
N ILE A 145 -9.05 -0.98 -7.01
CA ILE A 145 -8.34 -0.20 -8.04
C ILE A 145 -7.26 -1.01 -8.77
N THR A 146 -6.86 -2.16 -8.22
CA THR A 146 -5.93 -3.08 -8.87
C THR A 146 -6.58 -3.86 -10.01
N ASN A 147 -7.91 -3.85 -10.11
CA ASN A 147 -8.65 -4.49 -11.21
C ASN A 147 -8.96 -3.52 -12.36
N ASP A 148 -8.70 -2.22 -12.17
CA ASP A 148 -8.99 -1.21 -13.18
C ASP A 148 -7.94 -1.23 -14.29
N VAL A 149 -8.41 -1.17 -15.53
CA VAL A 149 -7.55 -1.01 -16.71
C VAL A 149 -7.36 0.47 -16.97
N VAL A 150 -6.11 0.95 -16.91
CA VAL A 150 -5.80 2.35 -17.21
C VAL A 150 -6.11 2.64 -18.68
N PRO A 151 -7.03 3.59 -18.98
CA PRO A 151 -7.36 3.91 -20.36
C PRO A 151 -6.16 4.42 -21.17
N ALA A 152 -6.03 3.94 -22.40
CA ALA A 152 -4.88 4.22 -23.26
C ALA A 152 -4.56 5.72 -23.43
N LYS A 153 -5.59 6.56 -23.40
CA LYS A 153 -5.47 8.03 -23.50
C LYS A 153 -4.57 8.65 -22.42
N TYR A 154 -4.44 8.01 -21.26
CA TYR A 154 -3.62 8.54 -20.16
C TYR A 154 -2.12 8.29 -20.33
N TYR A 155 -1.71 7.40 -21.25
CA TYR A 155 -0.29 7.17 -21.54
C TYR A 155 0.32 8.21 -22.48
N ASN A 156 -0.49 9.07 -23.09
CA ASN A 156 -0.07 10.04 -24.11
C ASN A 156 -0.33 11.50 -23.69
N ILE A 157 -0.58 11.76 -22.41
CA ILE A 157 -0.75 13.13 -21.91
C ILE A 157 0.63 13.79 -21.87
N LYS A 158 0.76 14.89 -22.63
CA LYS A 158 1.95 15.76 -22.67
C LYS A 158 1.83 16.88 -21.66
#